data_AF-A0A6A3J0F9-F1
#
_entry.id   AF-A0A6A3J0F9-F1
#
_cell.length_a   1.000
_cell.length_b   1.000
_cell.length_c   1.000
_cell.angle_alpha   90.00
_cell.angle_beta   90.00
_cell.angle_gamma   90.00
#
_symmetry.space_group_name_H-M   'P 1'
#
loop_
_entity.id
_entity.type
_entity.pdbx_description
1 polymer ?
#
loop_
_entity_poly.entity_id
_entity_poly.type
_entity_poly.pdbx_seq_one_letter_code
_entity_poly.pdbx_strand_id
1 'polypeptide(L)'
;MQDITRHYALRDVWNMDETGLMYRSAKARGICKSNTPGLKKDKTRITLALAANADGSEKRESFYIGKARRPHCFKGKDGDELGFYYRNNKKAWMTRCL
;
A
#
# COMPACT_ATOMS: atom_id res chain seq x y z
N MET A 1 -21.71 2.41 -12.06
CA MET A 1 -20.30 2.67 -12.45
C MET A 1 -20.10 2.40 -13.94
N GLN A 2 -20.54 1.24 -14.44
CA GLN A 2 -20.48 0.88 -15.86
C GLN A 2 -21.18 1.91 -16.79
N ASP A 3 -22.28 2.52 -16.36
CA ASP A 3 -23.01 3.49 -17.20
C ASP A 3 -22.27 4.79 -17.51
N ILE A 4 -21.35 5.22 -16.63
CA ILE A 4 -20.58 6.45 -16.81
C ILE A 4 -19.32 6.16 -17.65
N THR A 5 -18.74 4.98 -17.47
CA THR A 5 -17.50 4.58 -18.15
C THR A 5 -17.74 4.01 -19.55
N ARG A 6 -18.98 3.69 -19.93
CA ARG A 6 -19.33 3.07 -21.23
C ARG A 6 -18.93 3.89 -22.47
N HIS A 7 -18.74 5.19 -22.32
CA HIS A 7 -18.36 6.10 -23.40
C HIS A 7 -16.84 6.23 -23.57
N TYR A 8 -16.06 5.60 -22.69
CA TYR A 8 -14.60 5.60 -22.73
C TYR A 8 -14.10 4.22 -23.17
N ALA A 9 -12.97 4.20 -23.89
CA ALA A 9 -12.30 2.94 -24.19
C ALA A 9 -11.76 2.32 -22.89
N LEU A 10 -11.71 0.99 -22.80
CA LEU A 10 -11.25 0.29 -21.58
C LEU A 10 -9.83 0.69 -21.16
N ARG A 11 -8.97 1.02 -22.13
CA ARG A 11 -7.61 1.54 -21.87
C ARG A 11 -7.59 2.88 -21.12
N ASP A 12 -8.66 3.67 -21.26
CA ASP A 12 -8.82 5.00 -20.66
C ASP A 12 -9.62 4.95 -19.37
N VAL A 13 -10.17 3.79 -19.00
CA VAL A 13 -10.85 3.58 -17.73
C VAL A 13 -9.83 3.07 -16.72
N TRP A 14 -9.52 3.89 -15.72
CA TRP A 14 -8.56 3.56 -14.68
C TRP A 14 -9.25 3.24 -13.36
N ASN A 15 -8.74 2.23 -12.67
CA ASN A 15 -9.06 1.98 -11.28
C ASN A 15 -7.82 2.16 -10.41
N MET A 16 -8.01 2.72 -9.23
CA MET A 16 -6.97 2.89 -8.22
C MET A 16 -7.48 2.38 -6.88
N ASP A 17 -6.67 1.60 -6.19
CA ASP A 17 -7.01 1.11 -4.87
C ASP A 17 -5.79 1.12 -3.93
N GLU A 18 -6.08 1.18 -2.63
CA GLU A 18 -5.07 1.21 -1.56
C GLU A 18 -5.01 -0.12 -0.83
N THR A 19 -3.79 -0.65 -0.68
CA THR A 19 -3.54 -1.85 0.11
C THR A 19 -2.48 -1.62 1.18
N GLY A 20 -2.70 -2.18 2.37
CA GLY A 20 -1.79 -2.05 3.51
C GLY A 20 -0.93 -3.30 3.70
N LEU A 21 0.38 -3.20 3.47
CA LEU A 21 1.35 -4.26 3.77
C LEU A 21 1.74 -4.22 5.26
N MET A 22 1.14 -5.10 6.06
CA MET A 22 1.40 -5.21 7.51
C MET A 22 2.61 -6.10 7.82
N TYR A 23 3.82 -5.61 7.52
CA TYR A 23 5.05 -6.40 7.60
C TYR A 23 5.47 -6.84 9.01
N ARG A 24 4.92 -6.23 10.08
CA ARG A 24 5.16 -6.66 11.48
C ARG A 24 4.05 -7.54 12.04
N SER A 25 2.97 -7.78 11.30
CA SER A 25 1.85 -8.53 11.84
C SER A 25 2.20 -10.00 12.04
N ALA A 26 2.03 -10.49 13.26
CA ALA A 26 2.16 -11.91 13.56
C ALA A 26 1.02 -12.71 12.91
N LYS A 27 1.31 -13.95 12.51
CA LYS A 27 0.27 -14.88 12.05
C LYS A 27 -0.74 -15.08 13.17
N ALA A 28 -2.03 -14.99 12.83
CA ALA A 28 -3.13 -14.93 13.79
C ALA A 28 -3.26 -16.20 14.66
N ARG A 29 -2.67 -17.33 14.24
CA ARG A 29 -2.61 -18.59 14.99
C ARG A 29 -1.30 -19.31 14.67
N GLY A 30 -0.54 -19.67 15.70
CA GLY A 30 0.38 -20.81 15.60
C GLY A 30 -0.43 -22.10 15.66
N ILE A 31 0.08 -23.19 15.07
CA ILE A 31 -0.46 -24.53 15.27
C ILE A 31 -0.04 -24.97 16.69
N CYS A 32 -0.66 -24.39 17.71
CA CYS A 32 -0.38 -24.72 19.10
C CYS A 32 -1.37 -25.81 19.56
N LYS A 33 -0.86 -26.88 20.18
CA LYS A 33 -1.69 -27.91 20.83
C LYS A 33 -2.37 -27.43 22.12
N SER A 34 -1.92 -26.31 22.69
CA SER A 34 -2.40 -25.75 23.95
C SER A 34 -2.92 -24.31 23.79
N ASN A 35 -3.83 -23.92 24.69
CA ASN A 35 -4.48 -22.61 24.67
C ASN A 35 -3.45 -21.52 24.99
N THR A 36 -3.06 -20.73 23.99
CA THR A 36 -2.07 -19.65 24.14
C THR A 36 -2.80 -18.30 24.18
N PRO A 37 -2.43 -17.35 25.06
CA PRO A 37 -3.03 -16.02 25.11
C PRO A 37 -2.97 -15.33 23.74
N GLY A 38 -4.04 -14.63 23.37
CA GLY A 38 -4.13 -13.94 22.08
C GLY A 38 -3.07 -12.84 21.95
N LEU A 39 -2.22 -12.92 20.94
CA LEU A 39 -1.24 -11.87 20.64
C LEU A 39 -1.93 -10.70 19.93
N LYS A 40 -1.76 -9.48 20.46
CA LYS A 40 -2.25 -8.27 19.80
C LYS A 40 -1.50 -8.09 18.48
N LYS A 41 -2.24 -8.01 17.37
CA LYS A 41 -1.65 -7.80 16.03
C LYS A 41 -0.96 -6.44 15.96
N ASP A 42 0.31 -6.44 15.60
CA ASP A 42 1.00 -5.23 15.18
C ASP A 42 0.39 -4.76 13.85
N LYS A 43 -0.05 -3.50 13.83
CA LYS A 43 -0.65 -2.82 12.67
C LYS A 43 0.34 -1.92 11.93
N THR A 44 1.63 -2.03 12.25
CA THR A 44 2.69 -1.34 11.51
C THR A 44 2.67 -1.80 10.06
N ARG A 45 2.53 -0.83 9.16
CA ARG A 45 2.32 -1.08 7.74
C ARG A 45 3.00 -0.04 6.87
N ILE A 46 3.20 -0.42 5.63
CA ILE A 46 3.42 0.49 4.49
C ILE A 46 2.16 0.38 3.64
N THR A 47 1.58 1.51 3.24
CA THR A 47 0.44 1.52 2.33
C THR A 47 0.94 1.70 0.92
N LEU A 48 0.39 0.92 0.00
CA LEU A 48 0.64 1.01 -1.43
C LEU A 48 -0.64 1.47 -2.09
N ALA A 49 -0.56 2.51 -2.90
CA ALA A 49 -1.63 2.86 -3.81
C ALA A 49 -1.23 2.37 -5.22
N LEU A 50 -2.10 1.55 -5.80
CA LEU A 50 -1.88 0.89 -7.08
C LEU A 50 -2.96 1.34 -8.05
N ALA A 51 -2.58 1.63 -9.29
CA ALA A 51 -3.53 1.97 -10.34
C ALA A 51 -3.24 1.19 -11.63
N ALA A 52 -4.29 0.70 -12.26
CA ALA A 52 -4.23 -0.02 -13.53
C ALA A 52 -5.44 0.37 -14.38
N ASN A 53 -5.28 0.30 -15.71
CA ASN A 53 -6.40 0.48 -16.62
C ASN A 53 -7.24 -0.80 -16.73
N ALA A 54 -8.47 -0.66 -17.21
CA ALA A 54 -9.47 -1.72 -17.16
C ALA A 54 -9.18 -2.88 -18.12
N ASP A 55 -8.44 -2.64 -19.20
CA ASP A 55 -7.96 -3.70 -20.09
C ASP A 55 -6.64 -4.35 -19.63
N GLY A 56 -6.00 -3.78 -18.61
CA GLY A 56 -4.78 -4.30 -17.98
C GLY A 56 -3.50 -4.08 -18.80
N SER A 57 -3.53 -3.30 -19.89
CA SER A 57 -2.35 -3.01 -20.70
C SER A 57 -1.33 -2.14 -19.96
N GLU A 58 -1.78 -1.30 -19.02
CA GLU A 58 -0.95 -0.36 -18.30
C GLU A 58 -1.17 -0.42 -16.78
N LYS A 59 -0.07 -0.24 -16.05
CA LYS A 59 -0.05 -0.08 -14.60
C LYS A 59 0.75 1.17 -14.27
N ARG A 60 0.22 2.04 -13.42
CA ARG A 60 0.99 3.20 -12.94
C ARG A 60 2.04 2.76 -11.94
N GLU A 61 3.04 3.62 -11.78
CA GLU A 61 4.03 3.48 -10.72
C GLU A 61 3.33 3.35 -9.36
N SER A 62 3.83 2.41 -8.55
CA SER A 62 3.27 2.18 -7.22
C SER A 62 3.61 3.34 -6.30
N PHE A 63 2.62 3.86 -5.60
CA PHE A 63 2.84 4.95 -4.66
C PHE A 63 2.92 4.41 -3.22
N TYR A 64 4.07 4.61 -2.59
CA TYR A 64 4.37 4.08 -1.27
C TYR A 64 4.19 5.14 -0.19
N ILE A 65 3.44 4.79 0.86
CA ILE A 65 3.20 5.67 2.01
C ILE A 65 3.60 4.94 3.28
N GLY A 66 4.65 5.43 3.94
CA GLY A 66 5.08 4.93 5.24
C GLY A 66 4.81 5.89 6.38
N LYS A 67 5.18 5.46 7.59
CA LYS A 67 5.06 6.30 8.80
C LYS A 67 6.25 7.26 8.95
N ALA A 68 7.46 6.74 8.74
CA ALA A 68 8.70 7.48 8.92
C ALA A 68 9.02 8.31 7.67
N ARG A 69 9.50 9.54 7.83
CA ARG A 69 9.97 10.36 6.70
C ARG A 69 11.14 9.70 5.98
N ARG A 70 12.12 9.20 6.74
CA ARG A 70 13.26 8.44 6.24
C ARG A 70 13.35 7.12 7.01
N PRO A 71 12.79 6.02 6.46
CA PRO A 71 12.93 4.69 7.05
C PRO A 71 14.39 4.30 7.23
N HIS A 72 14.74 3.66 8.34
CA HIS A 72 16.12 3.24 8.61
C HIS A 72 16.66 2.27 7.54
N CYS A 73 15.79 1.46 6.92
CA CYS A 73 16.17 0.56 5.84
C CYS A 73 16.65 1.29 4.57
N PHE A 74 16.38 2.59 4.42
CA PHE A 74 16.86 3.36 3.29
C PHE A 74 18.35 3.76 3.43
N LYS A 75 18.98 3.47 4.58
CA LYS A 75 20.40 3.74 4.84
C LYS A 75 20.79 5.20 4.56
N GLY A 76 19.91 6.14 4.90
CA GLY A 76 20.13 7.56 4.69
C GLY A 76 19.77 8.07 3.30
N LYS A 77 19.28 7.24 2.39
CA LYS A 77 18.72 7.69 1.11
C LYS A 77 17.24 8.07 1.25
N ASP A 78 16.75 8.89 0.34
CA ASP A 78 15.33 9.12 0.14
C ASP A 78 14.71 8.06 -0.79
N GLY A 79 13.38 8.02 -0.86
CA GLY A 79 12.68 7.02 -1.69
C GLY A 79 12.99 7.19 -3.18
N ASP A 80 13.07 8.43 -3.65
CA ASP A 80 13.38 8.77 -5.05
C ASP A 80 14.75 8.23 -5.47
N GLU A 81 15.77 8.38 -4.62
CA GLU A 81 17.12 7.83 -4.83
C GLU A 81 17.14 6.29 -4.90
N LEU A 82 16.10 5.64 -4.38
CA LEU A 82 15.90 4.19 -4.43
C LEU A 82 14.96 3.76 -5.55
N GLY A 83 14.42 4.71 -6.34
CA GLY A 83 13.46 4.44 -7.40
C GLY A 83 12.05 4.17 -6.90
N PHE A 84 11.69 4.69 -5.73
CA PHE A 84 10.33 4.58 -5.17
C PHE A 84 9.70 5.96 -5.04
N TYR A 85 8.51 6.10 -5.61
CA TYR A 85 7.65 7.23 -5.24
C TYR A 85 7.14 7.04 -3.80
N TYR A 86 7.87 7.61 -2.83
CA TYR A 86 7.62 7.44 -1.39
C TYR A 86 7.21 8.74 -0.72
N ARG A 87 6.16 8.70 0.10
CA ARG A 87 5.76 9.78 1.01
C ARG A 87 5.53 9.24 2.41
N ASN A 88 5.42 10.14 3.38
CA ASN A 88 5.18 9.75 4.76
C ASN A 88 4.03 10.52 5.40
N ASN A 89 3.29 9.82 6.25
CA ASN A 89 2.29 10.42 7.13
C ASN A 89 2.26 9.62 8.45
N LYS A 90 1.96 10.27 9.59
CA LYS A 90 1.88 9.64 10.92
C LYS A 90 0.99 8.37 10.95
N LYS A 91 -0.04 8.31 10.10
CA LYS A 91 -0.95 7.16 9.98
C LYS A 91 -0.49 6.12 8.95
N ALA A 92 0.43 6.47 8.05
CA ALA A 92 0.84 5.71 6.87
C ALA A 92 -0.32 5.40 5.91
N TRP A 93 -1.26 6.34 5.73
CA TRP A 93 -2.45 6.21 4.87
C TRP A 93 -2.42 7.35 3.84
N MET A 94 -3.08 7.18 2.70
CA MET A 94 -3.28 8.31 1.80
C MET A 94 -4.12 9.39 2.50
N THR A 95 -3.74 10.63 2.24
CA THR A 95 -4.47 11.80 2.70
C THR A 95 -4.64 12.75 1.53
N ARG A 96 -5.68 13.59 1.59
CA ARG A 96 -5.95 14.60 0.55
C ARG A 96 -4.76 15.55 0.33
N CYS A 97 -3.98 15.76 1.38
CA CYS A 97 -2.68 16.42 1.33
C CYS A 97 -1.63 15.43 1.85
N LEU A 98 -0.63 15.12 1.05
CA LEU A 98 0.52 14.28 1.41
C LEU A 98 1.80 15.10 1.35
#